data_AF-A0A527CX02-F1
#
_entry.id   AF-A0A527CX02-F1
#
_cell.length_a   1.000
_cell.length_b   1.000
_cell.length_c   1.000
_cell.angle_alpha   90.00
_cell.angle_beta   90.00
_cell.angle_gamma   90.00
#
_symmetry.space_group_name_H-M   'P 1'
#
loop_
_entity.id
_entity.type
_entity.pdbx_description
1 polymer ?
#
loop_
_entity_poly.entity_id
_entity_poly.type
_entity_poly.pdbx_seq_one_letter_code
_entity_poly.pdbx_strand_id
1 'polypeptide(L)'
;MESTLLAPDISASTESSAPAVSWGPIIAGAFGAATLTLILMLLGSGLGLTMVSPWSSSNVSVTTFAASTAAWLVVVQWLSSGVGGYLAGRLRTKWVGIHTDEVFFRDTAHGFL
;
A
#
# COMPACT_ATOMS: atom_id res chain seq x y z
N MET A 1 -51.45 -36.98 16.65
CA MET A 1 -51.17 -35.53 16.65
C MET A 1 -49.66 -35.40 16.67
N GLU A 2 -49.09 -35.24 15.49
CA GLU A 2 -47.65 -35.13 15.23
C GLU A 2 -47.22 -33.71 15.65
N SER A 3 -46.55 -33.58 16.79
CA SER A 3 -46.00 -32.30 17.22
C SER A 3 -44.70 -32.08 16.47
N THR A 4 -44.81 -31.49 15.28
CA THR A 4 -43.69 -30.92 14.53
C THR A 4 -43.00 -29.85 15.39
N LEU A 5 -41.97 -30.25 16.12
CA LEU A 5 -41.05 -29.31 16.75
C LEU A 5 -40.21 -28.69 15.64
N LEU A 6 -40.60 -27.48 15.24
CA LEU A 6 -39.76 -26.56 14.47
C LEU A 6 -38.54 -26.24 15.34
N ALA A 7 -37.50 -27.06 15.26
CA ALA A 7 -36.17 -26.66 15.69
C ALA A 7 -35.84 -25.41 14.86
N PRO A 8 -35.61 -24.25 15.49
CA PRO A 8 -35.10 -23.12 14.74
C PRO A 8 -33.75 -23.56 14.20
N ASP A 9 -33.64 -23.69 12.87
CA ASP A 9 -32.35 -23.79 12.17
C ASP A 9 -31.65 -22.45 12.35
N ILE A 10 -31.15 -22.22 13.57
CA ILE A 10 -30.16 -21.20 13.85
C ILE A 10 -28.89 -21.77 13.24
N SER A 11 -28.78 -21.63 11.91
CA SER A 11 -27.48 -21.54 11.25
C SER A 11 -26.83 -20.29 11.83
N ALA A 12 -26.29 -20.41 13.03
CA ALA A 12 -25.45 -19.41 13.64
C ALA A 12 -24.32 -19.23 12.64
N SER A 13 -24.36 -18.12 11.89
CA SER A 13 -23.22 -17.66 11.12
C SER A 13 -22.11 -17.56 12.14
N THR A 14 -21.18 -18.51 12.11
CA THR A 14 -19.95 -18.47 12.91
C THR A 14 -19.20 -17.24 12.44
N GLU A 15 -19.52 -16.09 13.02
CA GLU A 15 -18.78 -14.85 12.88
C GLU A 15 -17.33 -15.20 13.17
N SER A 16 -16.48 -15.02 12.17
CA SER A 16 -15.09 -15.39 12.31
C SER A 16 -14.45 -14.49 13.35
N SER A 17 -14.01 -15.08 14.47
CA SER A 17 -13.25 -14.38 15.51
C SER A 17 -11.88 -13.87 15.04
N ALA A 18 -11.52 -14.02 13.77
CA ALA A 18 -10.24 -13.53 13.26
C ALA A 18 -10.31 -12.01 12.97
N PRO A 19 -9.30 -11.25 13.40
CA PRO A 19 -9.27 -9.80 13.25
C PRO A 19 -9.34 -9.40 11.77
N ALA A 20 -10.16 -8.38 11.47
CA ALA A 20 -10.34 -7.84 10.12
C ALA A 20 -9.05 -7.24 9.54
N VAL A 21 -8.12 -6.79 10.41
CA VAL A 21 -6.86 -6.14 10.04
C VAL A 21 -5.69 -7.09 10.30
N SER A 22 -4.93 -7.41 9.25
CA SER A 22 -3.70 -8.21 9.33
C SER A 22 -2.46 -7.30 9.41
N TRP A 23 -1.86 -7.15 10.59
CA TRP A 23 -0.69 -6.29 10.80
C TRP A 23 0.60 -6.77 10.14
N GLY A 24 0.83 -8.08 10.06
CA GLY A 24 2.05 -8.65 9.46
C GLY A 24 2.27 -8.20 8.00
N PRO A 25 1.28 -8.37 7.12
CA PRO A 25 1.34 -7.88 5.74
C PRO A 25 1.56 -6.37 5.61
N ILE A 26 0.91 -5.57 6.47
CA ILE A 26 1.05 -4.11 6.49
C ILE A 26 2.50 -3.71 6.81
N ILE A 27 3.07 -4.31 7.86
CA ILE A 27 4.45 -4.02 8.28
C ILE A 27 5.44 -4.47 7.21
N ALA A 28 5.23 -5.64 6.61
CA ALA A 28 6.08 -6.14 5.52
C ALA A 28 6.04 -5.23 4.28
N GLY A 29 4.85 -4.75 3.90
CA GLY A 29 4.70 -3.77 2.81
C GLY A 29 5.36 -2.43 3.13
N ALA A 30 5.19 -1.92 4.35
CA ALA A 30 5.84 -0.68 4.81
C ALA A 30 7.37 -0.80 4.79
N PHE A 31 7.92 -1.93 5.22
CA PHE A 31 9.35 -2.20 5.16
C PHE A 31 9.88 -2.23 3.72
N GLY A 32 9.13 -2.86 2.81
CA GLY A 32 9.44 -2.87 1.37
C GLY A 32 9.43 -1.46 0.77
N ALA A 33 8.41 -0.65 1.06
CA ALA A 33 8.34 0.74 0.63
C ALA A 33 9.51 1.58 1.17
N ALA A 34 9.84 1.43 2.46
CA ALA A 34 10.92 2.18 3.10
C ALA A 34 12.28 1.82 2.49
N THR A 35 12.54 0.53 2.27
CA THR A 35 13.78 0.04 1.66
C THR A 35 13.91 0.56 0.23
N LEU A 36 12.85 0.48 -0.58
CA LEU A 36 12.86 0.99 -1.95
C LEU A 36 13.07 2.50 -1.99
N THR A 37 12.40 3.23 -1.10
CA THR A 37 12.59 4.68 -0.94
C THR A 37 14.05 5.02 -0.66
N LEU A 38 14.68 4.31 0.28
CA LEU A 38 16.08 4.54 0.65
C LEU A 38 17.01 4.31 -0.56
N ILE A 39 16.83 3.21 -1.28
CA ILE A 39 17.61 2.89 -2.49
C ILE A 39 17.46 4.00 -3.55
N LEU A 40 16.22 4.41 -3.85
CA LEU A 40 15.96 5.42 -4.88
C LEU A 40 16.40 6.82 -4.45
N MET A 41 16.34 7.15 -3.16
CA MET A 41 16.89 8.39 -2.62
C MET A 41 18.41 8.41 -2.75
N LEU A 42 19.09 7.31 -2.42
CA LEU A 42 20.54 7.21 -2.56
C LEU A 42 20.95 7.32 -4.04
N LEU A 43 20.25 6.63 -4.93
CA LEU A 43 20.45 6.72 -6.37
C LEU A 43 20.21 8.15 -6.89
N GLY A 44 19.09 8.77 -6.51
CA GLY A 44 18.75 10.14 -6.89
C GLY A 44 19.76 11.16 -6.40
N SER A 45 20.27 10.99 -5.18
CA SER A 45 21.33 11.84 -4.65
C SER A 45 22.61 11.73 -5.47
N GLY A 46 23.00 10.51 -5.87
CA GLY A 46 24.15 10.30 -6.74
C GLY A 46 23.98 10.97 -8.10
N LEU A 47 22.81 10.81 -8.73
CA LEU A 47 22.48 11.47 -10.00
C LEU A 47 22.40 12.99 -9.89
N GLY A 48 21.90 13.53 -8.78
CA GLY A 48 21.84 14.97 -8.54
C GLY A 48 23.23 15.59 -8.34
N LEU A 49 24.12 14.89 -7.64
CA LEU A 49 25.48 15.35 -7.36
C LEU A 49 26.38 15.36 -8.61
N THR A 50 26.10 14.56 -9.64
CA THR A 50 26.86 14.65 -10.91
C THR A 50 26.58 15.92 -11.70
N MET A 51 25.44 16.58 -11.45
CA MET A 51 25.00 17.82 -12.12
C MET A 51 25.59 19.08 -11.47
N VAL A 52 26.23 18.95 -10.29
CA VAL A 52 26.76 20.06 -9.51
C VAL A 52 28.27 19.90 -9.38
N SER A 53 29.03 20.90 -9.82
CA SER A 53 30.48 20.92 -9.67
C SER A 53 30.90 22.00 -8.66
N PRO A 54 31.58 21.63 -7.56
CA PRO A 54 31.98 22.59 -6.53
C PRO A 54 33.09 23.56 -6.98
N TRP A 55 33.78 23.26 -8.09
CA TRP A 55 34.89 24.06 -8.61
C TRP A 55 34.55 24.75 -9.94
N SER A 56 33.35 24.52 -10.48
CA SER A 56 32.93 25.09 -11.76
C SER A 56 32.20 26.41 -11.56
N SER A 57 32.54 27.41 -12.38
CA SER A 57 31.76 28.64 -12.52
C SER A 57 30.48 28.45 -13.35
N SER A 58 30.34 27.33 -14.06
CA SER A 58 29.11 26.94 -14.77
C SER A 58 28.45 25.74 -14.10
N ASN A 59 27.43 26.01 -13.30
CA ASN A 59 26.53 24.98 -12.75
C ASN A 59 25.18 25.05 -13.47
N VAL A 60 24.42 23.96 -13.38
CA VAL A 60 23.01 23.95 -13.79
C VAL A 60 22.23 25.01 -12.99
N SER A 61 21.27 25.67 -13.65
CA SER A 61 20.39 26.65 -12.99
C SER A 61 19.66 26.03 -11.80
N VAL A 62 19.54 26.78 -10.69
CA VAL A 62 18.83 26.36 -9.47
C VAL A 62 17.40 25.87 -9.78
N THR A 63 16.74 26.53 -10.75
CA THR A 63 15.38 26.16 -11.17
C THR A 63 15.32 24.77 -11.81
N THR A 64 16.26 24.45 -12.71
CA THR A 64 16.35 23.14 -13.35
C THR A 64 16.68 22.05 -12.32
N PHE A 65 17.60 22.33 -11.40
CA PHE A 65 17.94 21.40 -10.32
C PHE A 65 16.76 21.13 -9.38
N ALA A 66 16.01 22.18 -9.01
CA ALA A 66 14.82 22.04 -8.17
C ALA A 66 13.71 21.25 -8.90
N ALA A 67 13.47 21.55 -10.17
CA ALA A 67 12.47 20.85 -10.97
C ALA A 67 12.82 19.37 -11.17
N SER A 68 14.08 19.03 -11.46
CA SER A 68 14.51 17.63 -11.59
C SER A 68 14.41 16.88 -10.27
N THR A 69 14.80 17.51 -9.15
CA THR A 69 14.65 16.93 -7.81
C THR A 69 13.19 16.68 -7.46
N ALA A 70 12.30 17.64 -7.72
CA ALA A 70 10.87 17.48 -7.48
C ALA A 70 10.27 16.33 -8.31
N ALA A 71 10.60 16.26 -9.61
CA ALA A 71 10.18 15.16 -10.46
C ALA A 71 10.70 13.81 -9.95
N TRP A 72 11.96 13.75 -9.49
CA TRP A 72 12.53 12.54 -8.91
C TRP A 72 11.78 12.09 -7.64
N LEU A 73 11.46 13.01 -6.74
CA LEU A 73 10.71 12.69 -5.52
C LEU A 73 9.33 12.12 -5.81
N VAL A 74 8.64 12.60 -6.84
CA VAL A 74 7.36 12.03 -7.29
C VAL A 74 7.55 10.59 -7.76
N VAL A 75 8.58 10.32 -8.56
CA VAL A 75 8.91 8.96 -9.03
C VAL A 75 9.22 8.02 -7.87
N VAL A 76 10.03 8.47 -6.90
CA VAL A 76 10.32 7.71 -5.67
C VAL A 76 9.01 7.34 -4.96
N GLN A 77 8.11 8.31 -4.77
CA GLN A 77 6.90 8.11 -4.02
C GLN A 77 5.94 7.13 -4.71
N TRP A 78 5.79 7.26 -6.03
CA TRP A 78 4.95 6.36 -6.83
C TRP A 78 5.45 4.93 -6.80
N LEU A 79 6.75 4.72 -7.05
CA LEU A 79 7.34 3.38 -7.05
C LEU A 79 7.30 2.75 -5.67
N SER A 80 7.67 3.48 -4.63
CA SER A 80 7.66 2.99 -3.24
C SER A 80 6.26 2.66 -2.75
N SER A 81 5.27 3.51 -3.03
CA SER A 81 3.88 3.27 -2.64
C SER A 81 3.30 2.06 -3.39
N GLY A 82 3.55 1.96 -4.70
CA GLY A 82 3.10 0.84 -5.51
C GLY A 82 3.67 -0.50 -5.03
N VAL A 83 4.98 -0.55 -4.78
CA VAL A 83 5.65 -1.78 -4.31
C VAL A 83 5.22 -2.15 -2.89
N GLY A 84 5.19 -1.19 -1.95
CA GLY A 84 4.75 -1.47 -0.58
C GLY A 84 3.30 -1.92 -0.48
N GLY A 85 2.41 -1.26 -1.23
CA GLY A 85 1.00 -1.65 -1.32
C GLY A 85 0.83 -3.03 -1.97
N TYR A 86 1.57 -3.33 -3.04
CA TYR A 86 1.56 -4.65 -3.68
C TYR A 86 2.03 -5.76 -2.73
N LEU A 87 3.11 -5.53 -1.98
CA LEU A 87 3.59 -6.49 -0.98
C LEU A 87 2.56 -6.70 0.14
N ALA A 88 2.00 -5.62 0.69
CA ALA A 88 0.96 -5.71 1.71
C ALA A 88 -0.28 -6.47 1.20
N GLY A 89 -0.71 -6.20 -0.03
CA GLY A 89 -1.84 -6.89 -0.66
C GLY A 89 -1.58 -8.37 -0.91
N ARG A 90 -0.38 -8.74 -1.38
CA ARG A 90 -0.02 -10.14 -1.68
C ARG A 90 0.18 -11.00 -0.44
N LEU A 91 0.59 -10.39 0.67
CA LEU A 91 0.79 -11.09 1.95
C LEU A 91 -0.51 -11.19 2.77
N ARG A 92 -1.58 -10.49 2.39
CA ARG A 92 -2.89 -10.58 3.05
C ARG A 92 -3.41 -12.03 3.02
N THR A 93 -3.78 -12.54 4.18
CA THR A 93 -4.45 -13.85 4.31
C THR A 93 -5.75 -13.85 3.51
N LYS A 94 -5.88 -14.77 2.54
CA LYS A 94 -7.10 -14.93 1.74
C LYS A 94 -8.23 -15.47 2.62
N TRP A 95 -9.29 -14.69 2.76
CA TRP A 95 -10.55 -15.15 3.32
C TRP A 95 -11.34 -15.87 2.22
N VAL A 96 -11.39 -17.20 2.29
CA VAL A 96 -12.20 -18.03 1.39
C VAL A 96 -13.55 -18.25 2.09
N GLY A 97 -14.62 -17.61 1.61
CA GLY A 97 -15.99 -17.90 2.05
C GLY A 97 -16.82 -16.76 2.64
N ILE A 98 -16.65 -15.51 2.20
CA ILE A 98 -17.55 -14.40 2.58
C ILE A 98 -18.39 -14.03 1.35
N HIS A 99 -19.72 -14.00 1.52
CA HIS A 99 -20.71 -13.71 0.49
C HIS A 99 -20.32 -12.48 -0.35
N THR A 100 -20.29 -12.66 -1.67
CA THR A 100 -19.73 -11.72 -2.67
C THR A 100 -20.40 -10.35 -2.66
N ASP A 101 -21.62 -10.24 -2.15
CA ASP A 101 -22.45 -9.04 -2.30
C ASP A 101 -22.17 -7.95 -1.25
N GLU A 102 -21.68 -8.32 -0.05
CA GLU A 102 -21.40 -7.35 1.01
C GLU A 102 -20.06 -6.61 0.80
N VAL A 103 -19.13 -7.25 0.12
CA VAL A 103 -17.80 -6.68 -0.16
C VAL A 103 -17.92 -5.44 -1.08
N PHE A 104 -18.82 -5.47 -2.05
CA PHE A 104 -19.00 -4.37 -3.01
C PHE A 104 -19.62 -3.11 -2.37
N PHE A 105 -20.54 -3.29 -1.42
CA PHE A 105 -21.16 -2.19 -0.69
C PHE A 105 -20.15 -1.48 0.23
N ARG A 106 -19.31 -2.25 0.93
CA ARG A 106 -18.29 -1.70 1.83
C ARG A 106 -17.15 -1.01 1.07
N ASP A 107 -16.77 -1.53 -0.10
CA ASP A 107 -15.74 -0.91 -0.95
C ASP A 107 -16.20 0.44 -1.55
N THR A 108 -17.51 0.57 -1.85
CA THR A 108 -18.09 1.84 -2.31
C THR A 108 -18.21 2.88 -1.18
N ALA A 109 -18.56 2.45 0.03
CA ALA A 109 -18.70 3.35 1.18
C ALA A 109 -17.34 3.82 1.73
N HIS A 110 -16.32 2.96 1.72
CA HIS A 110 -14.97 3.34 2.14
C HIS A 110 -14.19 4.13 1.08
N GLY A 111 -14.58 4.08 -0.20
CA GLY A 111 -14.01 4.92 -1.25
C GLY A 111 -14.45 6.40 -1.21
N PHE A 112 -15.42 6.76 -0.35
CA PHE A 112 -15.95 8.13 -0.24
C PHE A 112 -15.36 8.92 0.95
N LEU A 113 -14.62 8.27 1.86
CA LEU A 113 -13.96 8.87 3.04
C LEU A 113 -12.44 8.79 2.90
#